data_AF-A0A2N1F6V4-F1
#
_entry.id   AF-A0A2N1F6V4-F1
#
_cell.length_a   1.000
_cell.length_b   1.000
_cell.length_c   1.000
_cell.angle_alpha   90.00
_cell.angle_beta   90.00
_cell.angle_gamma   90.00
#
_symmetry.space_group_name_H-M   'P 1'
#
loop_
_entity.id
_entity.type
_entity.pdbx_description
1 polymer ?
#
loop_
_entity_poly.entity_id
_entity_poly.type
_entity_poly.pdbx_seq_one_letter_code
_entity_poly.pdbx_strand_id
1 'polypeptide(L)' 'MKKSILNLGKALNKAEQKEINGGIGFGSCTGSGSRCCVQTPRGQFCDAGRCTRHGCLWY' A
#
# COMPACT_ATOMS: atom_id res chain seq x y z
N MET A 1 23.06 27.71 -7.27
CA MET A 1 23.32 26.25 -7.28
C MET A 1 21.98 25.52 -7.39
N LYS A 2 21.89 24.56 -8.31
CA LYS A 2 20.64 23.98 -8.84
C LYS A 2 19.82 23.29 -7.74
N LYS A 3 18.63 23.82 -7.40
CA LYS A 3 17.64 23.19 -6.54
C LYS A 3 16.58 22.51 -7.39
N SER A 4 16.87 21.33 -7.92
CA SER A 4 15.84 20.49 -8.55
C SER A 4 16.10 19.05 -8.14
N ILE A 5 15.94 18.76 -6.84
CA ILE A 5 16.23 17.44 -6.28
C ILE A 5 15.01 16.51 -6.25
N LEU A 6 13.82 17.01 -6.59
CA LEU A 6 12.60 16.20 -6.56
C LEU A 6 11.87 16.31 -7.91
N ASN A 7 12.20 15.40 -8.83
CA ASN A 7 11.37 15.12 -9.98
C ASN A 7 10.34 14.06 -9.55
N LEU A 8 9.25 14.49 -8.91
CA LEU A 8 8.19 13.64 -8.34
C LEU A 8 7.34 12.91 -9.42
N GLY A 9 7.80 12.89 -10.66
CA GLY A 9 7.07 12.35 -11.79
C GLY A 9 5.92 13.25 -12.24
N LYS A 10 5.02 12.65 -13.01
CA LYS A 10 3.85 13.34 -13.59
C LYS A 10 2.80 13.60 -12.50
N ALA A 11 2.36 14.84 -12.38
CA ALA A 11 1.17 15.17 -11.58
C ALA A 11 -0.07 14.56 -12.24
N LEU A 12 -0.83 13.78 -11.47
CA LEU A 12 -2.03 13.11 -11.95
C LEU A 12 -3.28 13.96 -11.67
N ASN A 13 -4.14 14.10 -12.67
CA ASN A 13 -5.45 14.72 -12.50
C ASN A 13 -6.44 13.77 -11.78
N LYS A 14 -7.63 14.27 -11.42
CA LYS A 14 -8.63 13.48 -10.67
C LYS A 14 -9.14 12.24 -11.42
N ALA A 15 -9.13 12.25 -12.75
CA ALA A 15 -9.50 11.08 -13.54
C ALA A 15 -8.38 10.03 -13.49
N GLU A 16 -7.14 10.45 -13.71
CA GLU A 16 -5.95 9.59 -13.68
C GLU A 16 -5.73 8.95 -12.29
N GLN A 17 -5.98 9.70 -11.19
CA GLN A 17 -5.86 9.15 -9.84
C GLN A 17 -6.86 8.02 -9.56
N LYS A 18 -8.05 8.03 -10.19
CA LYS A 18 -9.05 6.96 -10.03
C LYS A 18 -8.66 5.67 -10.73
N GLU A 19 -7.80 5.74 -11.73
CA GLU A 19 -7.29 4.56 -12.44
C GLU A 19 -6.19 3.84 -11.64
N ILE A 20 -5.62 4.50 -10.63
CA ILE A 20 -4.71 3.86 -9.68
C ILE A 20 -5.50 2.93 -8.75
N ASN A 21 -5.49 1.65 -9.10
CA ASN A 21 -5.99 0.58 -8.24
C ASN A 21 -4.94 0.27 -7.17
N GLY A 22 -4.99 1.01 -6.06
CA GLY A 22 -4.18 0.76 -4.87
C GLY A 22 -4.94 -0.04 -3.83
N GLY A 23 -4.32 -1.10 -3.31
CA GLY A 23 -4.83 -1.89 -2.19
C GLY A 23 -5.11 -3.32 -2.59
N ILE A 24 -4.25 -4.24 -2.15
CA ILE A 24 -4.61 -5.65 -2.23
C ILE A 24 -5.51 -5.96 -1.04
N GLY A 25 -6.82 -6.03 -1.31
CA GLY A 25 -7.82 -6.52 -0.36
C GLY A 25 -7.68 -8.03 -0.18
N PHE A 26 -6.59 -8.48 0.43
CA PHE A 26 -6.52 -9.85 0.93
C PHE A 26 -7.44 -9.95 2.15
N GLY A 27 -8.48 -10.77 2.03
CA GLY A 27 -9.37 -11.11 3.13
C GLY A 27 -8.58 -11.54 4.37
N SER A 28 -9.10 -11.18 5.54
CA SER A 28 -8.52 -11.44 6.87
C SER A 28 -7.00 -11.21 6.95
N CYS A 29 -6.59 -10.03 7.41
CA CYS A 29 -5.19 -9.83 7.77
C CYS A 29 -4.93 -10.34 9.19
N THR A 30 -3.67 -10.68 9.46
CA THR A 30 -3.17 -10.99 10.81
C THR A 30 -1.98 -10.09 11.11
N GLY A 31 -1.81 -9.66 12.36
CA GLY A 31 -0.71 -8.75 12.71
C GLY A 31 -0.97 -7.98 13.99
N SER A 32 0.10 -7.52 14.63
CA SER A 32 0.07 -6.70 15.84
C SER A 32 0.90 -5.44 15.62
N GLY A 33 0.39 -4.29 16.05
CA GLY A 33 1.11 -3.01 15.92
C GLY A 33 1.34 -2.60 14.47
N SER A 34 2.61 -2.36 14.11
CA SER A 34 3.05 -1.87 12.80
C SER A 34 3.46 -2.97 11.81
N ARG A 35 3.02 -4.21 12.05
CA ARG A 35 3.21 -5.32 11.11
C ARG A 35 1.86 -5.86 10.66
N CYS A 36 1.70 -6.00 9.35
CA CYS A 36 0.52 -6.61 8.75
C CYS A 36 0.90 -7.81 7.89
N CYS A 37 0.10 -8.88 7.98
CA CYS A 37 0.30 -10.13 7.25
C CYS A 37 -0.97 -10.56 6.51
N VAL A 38 -0.79 -11.07 5.30
CA VAL A 38 -1.85 -11.58 4.43
C VAL A 38 -1.50 -12.98 3.95
N GLN A 39 -2.52 -13.82 3.73
CA GLN A 39 -2.33 -15.11 3.07
C GLN A 39 -2.34 -14.91 1.55
N THR A 40 -1.30 -15.42 0.89
CA THR A 40 -1.17 -15.45 -0.56
C THR A 40 -1.11 -16.90 -1.05
N PRO A 41 -1.33 -17.19 -2.33
CA PRO A 41 -1.17 -18.54 -2.88
C PRO A 41 0.23 -19.14 -2.68
N ARG A 42 1.24 -18.31 -2.36
CA ARG A 42 2.64 -18.71 -2.14
C ARG A 42 3.03 -18.75 -0.66
N GLY A 43 2.07 -18.56 0.26
CA GLY A 43 2.30 -18.53 1.71
C GLY A 43 1.95 -17.18 2.34
N GLN A 44 2.36 -16.99 3.60
CA GLN A 44 2.11 -15.76 4.34
C GLN A 44 3.08 -14.66 3.91
N PHE A 45 2.53 -13.53 3.46
CA PHE A 45 3.30 -12.31 3.23
C PHE A 45 3.10 -11.37 4.41
N CYS A 46 4.19 -10.85 4.98
CA CYS A 46 4.15 -9.92 6.10
C CYS A 46 5.06 -8.72 5.81
N ASP A 47 4.58 -7.51 6.08
CA ASP A 47 5.35 -6.28 5.90
C ASP A 47 4.90 -5.17 6.87
N ALA A 48 5.55 -4.01 6.81
CA ALA A 48 5.18 -2.80 7.54
C ALA A 48 3.77 -2.35 7.15
N GLY A 49 2.90 -2.25 8.16
CA GLY A 49 1.51 -1.90 7.96
C GLY A 49 0.66 -2.21 9.18
N ARG A 50 -0.64 -1.94 9.09
CA ARG A 50 -1.59 -2.30 10.15
C ARG A 50 -2.78 -3.06 9.61
N CYS A 51 -3.28 -3.95 10.45
CA CYS A 51 -4.54 -4.63 10.19
C CYS A 51 -5.73 -3.69 10.35
N THR A 52 -6.62 -3.68 9.36
CA THR A 52 -7.89 -2.96 9.40
C THR A 52 -9.04 -3.91 9.11
N ARG A 53 -10.29 -3.44 9.26
CA ARG A 53 -11.49 -4.19 8.88
C ARG A 53 -11.47 -4.63 7.40
N HIS A 54 -10.70 -3.94 6.56
CA HIS A 54 -10.62 -4.17 5.11
C HIS A 54 -9.33 -4.89 4.69
N GLY A 55 -8.55 -5.42 5.64
CA GLY A 55 -7.26 -6.07 5.38
C GLY A 55 -6.08 -5.18 5.75
N CYS A 56 -4.94 -5.39 5.11
CA CYS A 56 -3.71 -4.66 5.41
C CYS A 56 -3.70 -3.26 4.80
N LEU A 57 -3.49 -2.26 5.66
CA LEU A 57 -3.07 -0.93 5.27
C LEU A 57 -1.54 -0.87 5.38
N TRP A 58 -0.87 -0.91 4.23
CA TRP A 58 0.59 -0.80 4.12
C TRP A 58 1.04 0.66 4.23
N TYR A 59 2.14 0.92 4.95
CA TYR A 59 2.75 2.25 5.08
C TYR A 59 4.24 2.15 5.43
#